data_AF-A0A8I0N486-F1
#
_entry.id   AF-A0A8I0N486-F1
#
_cell.length_a   1.000
_cell.length_b   1.000
_cell.length_c   1.000
_cell.angle_alpha   90.00
_cell.angle_beta   90.00
_cell.angle_gamma   90.00
#
_symmetry.space_group_name_H-M   'P 1'
#
loop_
_entity.id
_entity.type
_entity.pdbx_description
1 polymer ?
#
loop_
_entity_poly.entity_id
_entity_poly.type
_entity_poly.pdbx_seq_one_letter_code
_entity_poly.pdbx_strand_id
1 'polypeptide(L)'
;MDRVNGTDWVDIGGGRRGFRSQNAAAGIAGTEVTDVFLNSVQEELSSVIEQTGAELDPADNQQLSRAVQSGRLTYATSAGSAANLTAAITPSPLSLQAGLSILLKAGDPNTGPVTLNLNALGEKPIVYDETGLPLEGGDFGAEALLPLRFDGTNWRLRSALGFFDRRYNKLTVPTATVFYVIGPIGNDNNSGFAATADKGFATVQGAINAISSRYIVPGIVTIRISAGTYAGFNVPTSFISAWDIIGNTANPAQVKINSLTAAVNNGRGIRNGGATITLSGIEISSYYENVSNIGGNLTLKDLNINMPLTTDRGAVASYGGRINVYGNIKVSGNGSTFLDATQNGTIQLGYADAAVSNPTAINFNGASFSSATMSSNSGGSLLAAPSVLTMTGSATGKRYNVYSNGTINTYGGGANFFPGTTAGTASSGGQYL
;
A
#
# COMPACT_ATOMS: atom_id res chain seq x y z
N MET A 1 58.14 -20.85 6.76
CA MET A 1 58.51 -22.02 5.94
C MET A 1 59.66 -21.59 5.05
N ASP A 2 60.85 -22.14 5.25
CA ASP A 2 61.97 -21.88 4.33
C ASP A 2 61.67 -22.58 3.00
N ARG A 3 61.52 -21.78 1.94
CA ARG A 3 61.03 -22.23 0.62
C ARG A 3 62.14 -22.73 -0.30
N VAL A 4 63.39 -22.55 0.12
CA VAL A 4 64.58 -22.71 -0.71
C VAL A 4 65.71 -23.26 0.14
N ASN A 5 66.45 -24.23 -0.40
CA ASN A 5 67.74 -24.66 0.14
C ASN A 5 68.87 -23.76 -0.38
N GLY A 6 69.78 -23.38 0.51
CA GLY A 6 70.97 -22.60 0.15
C GLY A 6 70.71 -21.13 -0.21
N THR A 7 71.64 -20.54 -0.97
CA THR A 7 71.67 -19.10 -1.30
C THR A 7 71.24 -18.77 -2.73
N ASP A 8 70.80 -19.76 -3.50
CA ASP A 8 70.53 -19.64 -4.95
C ASP A 8 69.14 -19.10 -5.29
N TRP A 9 68.59 -18.26 -4.42
CA TRP A 9 67.36 -17.52 -4.63
C TRP A 9 67.64 -16.10 -5.14
N VAL A 10 66.60 -15.42 -5.61
CA VAL A 10 66.65 -14.00 -5.99
C VAL A 10 65.70 -13.20 -5.12
N ASP A 11 66.06 -11.97 -4.74
CA ASP A 11 65.12 -11.09 -4.03
C ASP A 11 64.06 -10.60 -5.01
N ILE A 12 62.80 -10.91 -4.72
CA ILE A 12 61.63 -10.44 -5.49
C ILE A 12 60.92 -9.26 -4.78
N GLY A 13 61.62 -8.60 -3.87
CA GLY A 13 61.19 -7.40 -3.15
C GLY A 13 60.50 -7.70 -1.83
N GLY A 14 60.75 -6.84 -0.84
CA GLY A 14 60.20 -6.94 0.51
C GLY A 14 60.81 -8.07 1.34
N GLY A 15 62.06 -8.47 1.05
CA GLY A 15 62.76 -9.56 1.73
C GLY A 15 62.26 -10.96 1.35
N ARG A 16 61.52 -11.08 0.24
CA ARG A 16 60.95 -12.35 -0.22
C ARG A 16 61.93 -13.04 -1.16
N ARG A 17 62.26 -14.29 -0.84
CA ARG A 17 63.09 -15.16 -1.69
C ARG A 17 62.25 -15.74 -2.83
N GLY A 18 62.62 -15.44 -4.06
CA GLY A 18 62.02 -15.93 -5.30
C GLY A 18 62.90 -16.94 -6.04
N PHE A 19 62.29 -17.62 -7.00
CA PHE A 19 62.92 -18.67 -7.80
C PHE A 19 63.60 -18.09 -9.04
N ARG A 20 64.79 -18.60 -9.38
CA ARG A 20 65.48 -18.36 -10.66
C ARG A 20 65.80 -19.68 -11.37
N SER A 21 65.75 -19.65 -12.70
CA SER A 21 66.23 -20.75 -13.52
C SER A 21 67.74 -20.90 -13.37
N GLN A 22 68.22 -22.15 -13.48
CA GLN A 22 69.64 -22.39 -13.66
C GLN A 22 70.11 -21.79 -14.99
N ASN A 23 71.24 -21.09 -14.98
CA ASN A 23 71.95 -20.67 -16.19
C ASN A 23 73.38 -21.20 -16.12
N ALA A 24 73.56 -22.41 -16.65
CA ALA A 24 74.86 -23.07 -16.67
C ALA A 24 75.92 -22.28 -17.44
N ALA A 25 75.54 -21.62 -18.55
CA ALA A 25 76.44 -20.83 -19.37
C ALA A 25 76.99 -19.59 -18.63
N ALA A 26 76.21 -19.04 -17.69
CA ALA A 26 76.61 -17.91 -16.84
C ALA A 26 77.14 -18.35 -15.46
N GLY A 27 77.25 -19.65 -15.18
CA GLY A 27 77.66 -20.16 -13.87
C GLY A 27 76.66 -19.87 -12.74
N ILE A 28 75.39 -19.63 -13.06
CA ILE A 28 74.34 -19.30 -12.08
C ILE A 28 73.56 -20.58 -11.76
N ALA A 29 73.61 -21.02 -10.50
CA ALA A 29 72.81 -22.13 -10.01
C ALA A 29 71.32 -21.77 -9.95
N GLY A 30 70.46 -22.72 -10.28
CA GLY A 30 69.01 -22.58 -10.14
C GLY A 30 68.59 -22.66 -8.68
N THR A 31 67.40 -22.15 -8.38
CA THR A 31 66.87 -22.23 -7.01
C THR A 31 66.44 -23.65 -6.67
N GLU A 32 67.01 -24.23 -5.61
CA GLU A 32 66.62 -25.54 -5.09
C GLU A 32 65.44 -25.38 -4.12
N VAL A 33 64.33 -26.08 -4.36
CA VAL A 33 63.13 -26.06 -3.50
C VAL A 33 63.15 -27.23 -2.53
N THR A 34 62.64 -27.01 -1.31
CA THR A 34 62.53 -28.06 -0.28
C THR A 34 61.36 -28.99 -0.54
N ASP A 35 61.46 -30.23 -0.07
CA ASP A 35 60.34 -31.17 0.03
C ASP A 35 59.18 -30.59 0.85
N VAL A 36 59.50 -29.87 1.94
CA VAL A 36 58.52 -29.14 2.75
C VAL A 36 57.71 -28.16 1.90
N PHE A 37 58.34 -27.42 1.00
CA PHE A 37 57.64 -26.50 0.11
C PHE A 37 56.71 -27.24 -0.84
N LEU A 38 57.19 -28.30 -1.52
CA LEU A 38 56.40 -29.08 -2.47
C LEU A 38 55.20 -29.75 -1.81
N ASN A 39 55.42 -30.41 -0.66
CA ASN A 39 54.36 -31.04 0.12
C ASN A 39 53.34 -30.00 0.57
N SER A 40 53.77 -28.84 1.06
CA SER A 40 52.82 -27.81 1.53
C SER A 40 51.96 -27.24 0.41
N VAL A 41 52.50 -27.07 -0.80
CA VAL A 41 51.71 -26.65 -1.96
C VAL A 41 50.73 -27.74 -2.36
N GLN A 42 51.17 -29.00 -2.38
CA GLN A 42 50.31 -30.14 -2.69
C GLN A 42 49.15 -30.24 -1.69
N GLU A 43 49.45 -30.26 -0.39
CA GLU A 43 48.44 -30.40 0.67
C GLU A 43 47.46 -29.23 0.70
N GLU A 44 47.89 -28.00 0.41
CA GLU A 44 46.98 -26.84 0.31
C GLU A 44 45.96 -27.03 -0.83
N LEU A 45 46.41 -27.51 -2.00
CA LEU A 45 45.52 -27.76 -3.14
C LEU A 45 44.59 -28.96 -2.90
N SER A 46 45.12 -30.05 -2.35
CA SER A 46 44.36 -31.23 -1.97
C SER A 46 43.28 -30.90 -0.95
N SER A 47 43.62 -30.08 0.06
CA SER A 47 42.69 -29.67 1.11
C SER A 47 41.46 -28.94 0.57
N VAL A 48 41.59 -28.12 -0.49
CA VAL A 48 40.44 -27.47 -1.13
C VAL A 48 39.45 -28.50 -1.69
N ILE A 49 39.96 -29.59 -2.30
CA ILE A 49 39.14 -30.65 -2.88
C ILE A 49 38.44 -31.43 -1.76
N GLU A 50 39.22 -31.87 -0.77
CA GLU A 50 38.73 -32.68 0.35
C GLU A 50 37.70 -31.93 1.21
N GLN A 51 37.84 -30.61 1.38
CA GLN A 51 36.87 -29.78 2.10
C GLN A 51 35.52 -29.69 1.41
N THR A 52 35.45 -29.97 0.10
CA THR A 52 34.16 -30.15 -0.59
C THR A 52 33.56 -31.54 -0.37
N GLY A 53 34.23 -32.43 0.36
CA GLY A 53 33.84 -33.83 0.57
C GLY A 53 34.14 -34.76 -0.61
N ALA A 54 34.99 -34.33 -1.55
CA ALA A 54 35.45 -35.15 -2.67
C ALA A 54 36.73 -35.90 -2.30
N GLU A 55 36.90 -37.12 -2.81
CA GLU A 55 38.14 -37.90 -2.65
C GLU A 55 39.14 -37.55 -3.76
N LEU A 56 40.43 -37.59 -3.42
CA LEU A 56 41.51 -37.30 -4.37
C LEU A 56 41.72 -38.47 -5.35
N ASP A 57 41.77 -38.16 -6.65
CA ASP A 57 42.06 -39.11 -7.72
C ASP A 57 43.33 -38.72 -8.50
N PRO A 58 44.44 -39.48 -8.43
CA PRO A 58 45.67 -39.13 -9.15
C PRO A 58 45.51 -39.12 -10.69
N ALA A 59 44.43 -39.66 -11.24
CA ALA A 59 44.15 -39.64 -12.68
C ALA A 59 43.33 -38.41 -13.13
N ASP A 60 42.71 -37.64 -12.22
CA ASP A 60 41.85 -36.51 -12.57
C ASP A 60 42.53 -35.14 -12.36
N ASN A 61 42.94 -34.50 -13.46
CA ASN A 61 43.53 -33.16 -13.44
C ASN A 61 42.49 -32.01 -13.36
N GLN A 62 41.20 -32.29 -13.15
CA GLN A 62 40.13 -31.29 -13.07
C GLN A 62 39.44 -31.21 -11.70
N GLN A 63 39.90 -31.96 -10.70
CA GLN A 63 39.23 -32.03 -9.39
C GLN A 63 39.13 -30.67 -8.69
N LEU A 64 40.20 -29.88 -8.72
CA LEU A 64 40.21 -28.56 -8.11
C LEU A 64 39.18 -27.62 -8.77
N SER A 65 39.07 -27.64 -10.10
CA SER A 65 38.11 -26.78 -10.79
C SER A 65 36.67 -27.23 -10.51
N ARG A 66 36.40 -28.54 -10.43
CA ARG A 66 35.10 -29.06 -9.98
C ARG A 66 34.78 -28.66 -8.55
N ALA A 67 35.75 -28.73 -7.64
CA ALA A 67 35.60 -28.32 -6.25
C ALA A 67 35.17 -26.84 -6.14
N VAL A 68 35.86 -25.95 -6.86
CA VAL A 68 35.51 -24.53 -6.93
C VAL A 68 34.12 -24.31 -7.56
N GLN A 69 33.83 -24.96 -8.69
CA GLN A 69 32.56 -24.82 -9.41
C GLN A 69 31.36 -25.37 -8.63
N SER A 70 31.58 -26.31 -7.71
CA SER A 70 30.51 -26.88 -6.88
C SER A 70 29.84 -25.87 -5.94
N GLY A 71 30.53 -24.78 -5.60
CA GLY A 71 30.07 -23.80 -4.61
C GLY A 71 29.99 -24.31 -3.18
N ARG A 72 30.42 -25.56 -2.89
CA ARG A 72 30.29 -26.17 -1.55
C ARG A 72 31.05 -25.41 -0.46
N LEU A 73 32.14 -24.73 -0.81
CA LEU A 73 32.94 -23.93 0.13
C LEU A 73 32.22 -22.68 0.66
N THR A 74 31.16 -22.23 -0.02
CA THR A 74 30.38 -21.03 0.34
C THR A 74 28.90 -21.34 0.53
N TYR A 75 28.52 -22.62 0.57
CA TYR A 75 27.15 -23.07 0.75
C TYR A 75 26.93 -23.65 2.15
N ALA A 76 25.82 -23.29 2.79
CA ALA A 76 25.40 -23.91 4.03
C ALA A 76 23.88 -24.08 4.08
N THR A 77 23.42 -25.06 4.85
CA THR A 77 22.00 -25.17 5.24
C THR A 77 21.84 -24.54 6.62
N SER A 78 20.81 -23.74 6.80
CA SER A 78 20.53 -23.11 8.09
C SER A 78 19.99 -24.12 9.10
N ALA A 79 20.32 -23.93 10.36
CA ALA A 79 19.68 -24.51 11.53
C ALA A 79 19.19 -23.38 12.47
N GLY A 80 18.73 -23.71 13.67
CA GLY A 80 18.23 -22.73 14.63
C GLY A 80 16.73 -22.48 14.48
N SER A 81 16.29 -21.24 14.70
CA SER A 81 14.87 -20.84 14.60
C SER A 81 14.64 -19.93 13.39
N ALA A 82 13.38 -19.76 12.98
CA ALA A 82 12.99 -18.85 11.89
C ALA A 82 13.41 -17.38 12.10
N ALA A 83 13.72 -16.96 13.33
CA ALA A 83 14.20 -15.62 13.66
C ALA A 83 15.73 -15.57 13.90
N ASN A 84 16.34 -16.67 14.33
CA ASN A 84 17.75 -16.74 14.67
C ASN A 84 18.38 -17.95 13.98
N LEU A 85 18.90 -17.71 12.77
CA LEU A 85 19.52 -18.76 11.96
C LEU A 85 20.95 -19.00 12.41
N THR A 86 21.37 -20.25 12.36
CA THR A 86 22.77 -20.68 12.49
C THR A 86 23.19 -21.42 11.24
N ALA A 87 24.46 -21.32 10.86
CA ALA A 87 24.99 -22.06 9.71
C ALA A 87 26.49 -22.29 9.87
N ALA A 88 27.03 -23.29 9.18
CA ALA A 88 28.46 -23.53 9.12
C ALA A 88 28.88 -23.83 7.68
N ILE A 89 29.86 -23.08 7.18
CA ILE A 89 30.60 -23.40 5.94
C ILE A 89 31.94 -24.04 6.29
N THR A 90 32.43 -24.89 5.39
CA THR A 90 33.76 -25.54 5.48
C THR A 90 34.56 -25.15 4.24
N PRO A 91 35.76 -24.57 4.38
CA PRO A 91 36.46 -24.27 5.64
C PRO A 91 35.80 -23.12 6.40
N SER A 92 35.94 -23.13 7.73
CA SER A 92 35.44 -22.03 8.56
C SER A 92 36.25 -20.76 8.31
N PRO A 93 35.61 -19.62 8.02
CA PRO A 93 36.30 -18.33 8.02
C PRO A 93 36.91 -18.04 9.40
N LEU A 94 38.04 -17.32 9.42
CA LEU A 94 38.65 -16.87 10.67
C LEU A 94 37.87 -15.70 11.32
N SER A 95 37.20 -14.89 10.51
CA SER A 95 36.35 -13.78 10.94
C SER A 95 35.37 -13.39 9.83
N LEU A 96 34.31 -12.66 10.19
CA LEU A 96 33.41 -12.04 9.22
C LEU A 96 34.06 -10.77 8.66
N GLN A 97 34.53 -10.84 7.41
CA GLN A 97 35.10 -9.69 6.70
C GLN A 97 34.10 -9.11 5.70
N ALA A 98 34.08 -7.78 5.55
CA ALA A 98 33.26 -7.11 4.54
C ALA A 98 33.59 -7.68 3.15
N GLY A 99 32.56 -8.10 2.41
CA GLY A 99 32.70 -8.78 1.13
C GLY A 99 32.50 -10.30 1.18
N LEU A 100 32.56 -10.94 2.36
CA LEU A 100 32.27 -12.37 2.49
C LEU A 100 30.89 -12.69 1.93
N SER A 101 30.82 -13.64 1.00
CA SER A 101 29.60 -14.01 0.30
C SER A 101 29.31 -15.50 0.47
N ILE A 102 28.07 -15.84 0.80
CA ILE A 102 27.61 -17.23 0.98
C ILE A 102 26.25 -17.42 0.31
N LEU A 103 25.93 -18.68 0.01
CA LEU A 103 24.59 -19.11 -0.36
C LEU A 103 24.02 -19.94 0.79
N LEU A 104 23.04 -19.39 1.51
CA LEU A 104 22.40 -20.05 2.63
C LEU A 104 21.07 -20.67 2.18
N LYS A 105 20.85 -21.95 2.45
CA LYS A 105 19.52 -22.56 2.31
C LYS A 105 18.76 -22.44 3.63
N ALA A 106 17.69 -21.65 3.64
CA ALA A 106 16.79 -21.52 4.79
C ALA A 106 16.01 -22.81 5.02
N GLY A 107 15.82 -23.25 6.26
CA GLY A 107 14.96 -24.40 6.59
C GLY A 107 13.48 -24.00 6.61
N ASP A 108 13.15 -23.05 7.48
CA ASP A 108 11.79 -22.54 7.69
C ASP A 108 11.57 -21.16 7.04
N PRO A 109 10.32 -20.77 6.72
CA PRO A 109 10.02 -19.40 6.29
C PRO A 109 10.25 -18.40 7.42
N ASN A 110 10.66 -17.17 7.09
CA ASN A 110 10.81 -16.16 8.13
C ASN A 110 9.46 -15.61 8.60
N THR A 111 9.34 -15.39 9.91
CA THR A 111 8.14 -14.84 10.55
C THR A 111 8.31 -13.37 10.97
N GLY A 112 9.47 -12.76 10.66
CA GLY A 112 9.84 -11.40 11.05
C GLY A 112 11.31 -11.11 10.71
N PRO A 113 11.95 -10.15 11.42
CA PRO A 113 13.38 -9.89 11.33
C PRO A 113 14.21 -11.15 11.65
N VAL A 114 15.31 -11.33 10.92
CA VAL A 114 16.15 -12.52 11.00
C VAL A 114 17.60 -12.15 11.25
N THR A 115 18.28 -12.94 12.06
CA THR A 115 19.74 -12.90 12.24
C THR A 115 20.40 -14.18 11.76
N LEU A 116 21.71 -14.11 11.47
CA LEU A 116 22.55 -15.25 11.15
C LEU A 116 23.80 -15.26 12.02
N ASN A 117 24.07 -16.38 12.69
CA ASN A 117 25.34 -16.69 13.33
C ASN A 117 26.09 -17.75 12.50
N LEU A 118 26.96 -17.30 11.60
CA LEU A 118 27.77 -18.16 10.73
C LEU A 118 29.02 -18.64 11.47
N ASN A 119 29.24 -19.95 11.52
CA ASN A 119 30.41 -20.60 12.14
C ASN A 119 30.68 -20.14 13.59
N ALA A 120 29.64 -19.74 14.33
CA ALA A 120 29.75 -19.16 15.68
C ALA A 120 30.61 -17.88 15.76
N LEU A 121 30.80 -17.17 14.64
CA LEU A 121 31.61 -15.94 14.55
C LEU A 121 30.87 -14.67 15.01
N GLY A 122 29.64 -14.83 15.50
CA GLY A 122 28.81 -13.75 16.04
C GLY A 122 27.52 -13.57 15.25
N GLU A 123 26.43 -13.32 15.98
CA GLU A 123 25.11 -13.12 15.42
C GLU A 123 25.00 -11.73 14.76
N LYS A 124 24.62 -11.70 13.48
CA LYS A 124 24.46 -10.48 12.70
C LYS A 124 23.09 -10.42 12.00
N PRO A 125 22.42 -9.26 11.96
CA PRO A 125 21.15 -9.12 11.24
C PRO A 125 21.27 -9.42 9.75
N ILE A 126 20.22 -9.98 9.17
CA ILE A 126 20.00 -10.01 7.72
C ILE A 126 19.09 -8.84 7.36
N VAL A 127 19.55 -8.00 6.44
CA VAL A 127 18.87 -6.79 5.98
C VAL A 127 18.85 -6.74 4.46
N TYR A 128 17.94 -5.94 3.91
CA TYR A 128 17.91 -5.68 2.48
C TYR A 128 19.20 -5.01 1.98
N ASP A 129 19.73 -5.48 0.86
CA ASP A 129 20.88 -4.86 0.16
C ASP A 129 20.56 -3.40 -0.18
N GLU A 130 19.35 -3.12 -0.66
CA GLU A 130 18.96 -1.83 -1.22
C GLU A 130 18.64 -0.76 -0.16
N THR A 131 18.05 -1.16 0.97
CA THR A 131 17.52 -0.21 1.97
C THR A 131 18.22 -0.29 3.33
N GLY A 132 18.86 -1.41 3.65
CA GLY A 132 19.39 -1.68 4.99
C GLY A 132 18.34 -1.88 6.08
N LEU A 133 17.06 -1.99 5.72
CA LEU A 133 15.99 -2.30 6.67
C LEU A 133 15.98 -3.80 7.02
N PRO A 134 15.51 -4.19 8.22
CA PRO A 134 15.30 -5.59 8.58
C PRO A 134 14.29 -6.28 7.65
N LEU A 135 14.38 -7.61 7.54
CA LEU A 135 13.36 -8.42 6.88
C LEU A 135 12.04 -8.42 7.65
N GLU A 136 10.94 -8.64 6.93
CA GLU A 136 9.58 -8.81 7.42
C GLU A 136 9.08 -10.24 7.16
N GLY A 137 8.12 -10.71 7.96
CA GLY A 137 7.60 -12.08 7.84
C GLY A 137 7.08 -12.39 6.43
N GLY A 138 7.54 -13.51 5.85
CA GLY A 138 7.17 -13.96 4.51
C GLY A 138 8.10 -13.49 3.38
N ASP A 139 9.19 -12.79 3.69
CA ASP A 139 10.19 -12.37 2.70
C ASP A 139 10.95 -13.55 2.06
N PHE A 140 11.08 -14.68 2.76
CA PHE A 140 11.53 -15.94 2.17
C PHE A 140 10.72 -17.14 2.67
N GLY A 141 10.57 -18.14 1.81
CA GLY A 141 9.88 -19.40 2.11
C GLY A 141 10.81 -20.47 2.70
N ALA A 142 10.23 -21.59 3.14
CA ALA A 142 10.98 -22.80 3.46
C ALA A 142 11.88 -23.23 2.30
N GLU A 143 13.06 -23.75 2.60
CA GLU A 143 14.04 -24.25 1.63
C GLU A 143 14.59 -23.19 0.64
N ALA A 144 14.32 -21.89 0.88
CA ALA A 144 14.76 -20.81 0.00
C ALA A 144 16.29 -20.62 0.01
N LEU A 145 16.86 -20.35 -1.16
CA LEU A 145 18.27 -20.02 -1.33
C LEU A 145 18.50 -18.51 -1.20
N LEU A 146 19.28 -18.13 -0.20
CA LEU A 146 19.54 -16.74 0.19
C LEU A 146 20.99 -16.38 -0.17
N PRO A 147 21.23 -15.63 -1.26
CA PRO A 147 22.56 -15.08 -1.54
C PRO A 147 22.84 -13.94 -0.56
N LEU A 148 23.79 -14.15 0.35
CA LEU A 148 24.13 -13.21 1.40
C LEU A 148 25.53 -12.65 1.20
N ARG A 149 25.69 -11.33 1.40
CA ARG A 149 27.00 -10.66 1.43
C ARG A 149 27.16 -9.86 2.71
N PHE A 150 28.22 -10.10 3.47
CA PHE A 150 28.50 -9.32 4.67
C PHE A 150 29.07 -7.94 4.30
N ASP A 151 28.53 -6.85 4.85
CA ASP A 151 28.98 -5.49 4.55
C ASP A 151 29.96 -4.92 5.60
N GLY A 152 30.30 -5.70 6.62
CA GLY A 152 31.09 -5.28 7.78
C GLY A 152 30.25 -5.08 9.05
N THR A 153 28.93 -4.94 8.91
CA THR A 153 27.98 -4.79 10.03
C THR A 153 26.85 -5.80 9.98
N ASN A 154 26.20 -5.97 8.81
CA ASN A 154 25.03 -6.82 8.58
C ASN A 154 25.24 -7.75 7.37
N TRP A 155 24.45 -8.82 7.31
CA TRP A 155 24.28 -9.61 6.10
C TRP A 155 23.31 -8.91 5.15
N ARG A 156 23.74 -8.65 3.92
CA ARG A 156 22.91 -8.11 2.84
C ARG A 156 22.30 -9.24 2.04
N LEU A 157 20.97 -9.28 2.03
CA LEU A 157 20.19 -10.13 1.14
C LEU A 157 19.72 -9.28 -0.04
N ARG A 158 20.16 -9.65 -1.24
CA ARG A 158 19.55 -9.14 -2.47
C ARG A 158 18.38 -10.06 -2.78
N SER A 159 17.17 -9.51 -2.79
CA SER A 159 15.99 -10.31 -3.14
C SER A 159 16.16 -10.92 -4.53
N ALA A 160 15.82 -12.19 -4.71
CA ALA A 160 15.69 -12.81 -6.04
C ALA A 160 14.61 -12.10 -6.90
N LEU A 161 13.77 -11.28 -6.27
CA LEU A 161 12.83 -10.37 -6.91
C LEU A 161 13.47 -9.03 -7.31
N GLY A 162 14.80 -8.89 -7.26
CA GLY A 162 15.56 -7.68 -7.64
C GLY A 162 15.44 -7.22 -9.10
N PHE A 163 14.52 -7.79 -9.88
CA PHE A 163 14.06 -7.29 -11.18
C PHE A 163 12.69 -6.59 -11.13
N PHE A 164 12.02 -6.59 -9.97
CA PHE A 164 10.77 -5.86 -9.74
C PHE A 164 10.92 -4.99 -8.50
N ASP A 165 11.36 -3.75 -8.72
CA ASP A 165 11.24 -2.63 -7.81
C ASP A 165 9.87 -2.66 -7.10
N ARG A 166 9.83 -2.65 -5.76
CA ARG A 166 8.60 -2.52 -4.96
C ARG A 166 7.84 -1.19 -5.21
N ARG A 167 8.34 -0.29 -6.07
CA ARG A 167 7.58 0.84 -6.64
C ARG A 167 6.73 0.45 -7.87
N TYR A 168 6.98 -0.68 -8.49
CA TYR A 168 5.97 -1.45 -9.23
C TYR A 168 5.41 -2.51 -8.29
N ASN A 169 4.62 -2.04 -7.33
CA ASN A 169 3.64 -2.85 -6.63
C ASN A 169 2.99 -3.77 -7.68
N LYS A 170 3.23 -5.09 -7.60
CA LYS A 170 2.47 -6.07 -8.35
C LYS A 170 1.04 -5.93 -7.84
N LEU A 171 0.32 -4.98 -8.42
CA LEU A 171 -1.11 -4.83 -8.26
C LEU A 171 -1.65 -6.20 -8.63
N THR A 172 -2.05 -6.94 -7.60
CA THR A 172 -2.58 -8.29 -7.77
C THR A 172 -4.09 -8.19 -7.82
N VAL A 173 -4.71 -9.22 -8.38
CA VAL A 173 -6.14 -9.42 -8.12
C VAL A 173 -6.24 -9.90 -6.67
N PRO A 174 -7.03 -9.25 -5.81
CA PRO A 174 -7.13 -9.65 -4.42
C PRO A 174 -7.85 -11.00 -4.32
N THR A 175 -7.50 -11.79 -3.30
CA THR A 175 -8.20 -13.04 -2.97
C THR A 175 -9.60 -12.80 -2.39
N ALA A 176 -9.91 -11.56 -2.00
CA ALA A 176 -11.22 -11.12 -1.54
C ALA A 176 -11.54 -9.73 -2.11
N THR A 177 -12.81 -9.47 -2.43
CA THR A 177 -13.30 -8.14 -2.83
C THR A 177 -13.98 -7.39 -1.70
N VAL A 178 -14.11 -8.00 -0.52
CA VAL A 178 -14.72 -7.41 0.67
C VAL A 178 -13.65 -7.21 1.75
N PHE A 179 -13.54 -5.98 2.24
CA PHE A 179 -12.61 -5.58 3.26
C PHE A 179 -13.33 -4.94 4.46
N TYR A 180 -12.72 -4.96 5.62
CA TYR A 180 -13.33 -4.53 6.89
C TYR A 180 -12.53 -3.41 7.56
N VAL A 181 -13.25 -2.37 7.98
CA VAL A 181 -12.77 -1.31 8.86
C VAL A 181 -13.47 -1.47 10.20
N ILE A 182 -12.68 -1.61 11.27
CA ILE A 182 -13.18 -1.97 12.61
C ILE A 182 -12.81 -0.95 13.69
N GLY A 183 -12.29 0.22 13.31
CA GLY A 183 -11.99 1.29 14.25
C GLY A 183 -10.77 0.99 15.12
N PRO A 184 -10.73 1.47 16.36
CA PRO A 184 -9.51 1.47 17.19
C PRO A 184 -8.98 0.08 17.56
N ILE A 185 -9.77 -0.98 17.37
CA ILE A 185 -9.31 -2.37 17.57
C ILE A 185 -8.55 -2.92 16.36
N GLY A 186 -8.60 -2.26 15.21
CA GLY A 186 -7.87 -2.65 14.00
C GLY A 186 -6.49 -1.98 13.88
N ASN A 187 -5.82 -2.24 12.76
CA ASN A 187 -4.55 -1.60 12.39
C ASN A 187 -4.51 -1.37 10.89
N ASP A 188 -4.07 -0.19 10.44
CA ASP A 188 -4.02 0.15 9.01
C ASP A 188 -2.96 -0.65 8.22
N ASN A 189 -2.05 -1.33 8.91
CA ASN A 189 -1.12 -2.28 8.31
C ASN A 189 -1.75 -3.65 8.02
N ASN A 190 -2.95 -3.94 8.55
CA ASN A 190 -3.61 -5.23 8.37
C ASN A 190 -4.04 -5.48 6.90
N SER A 191 -4.52 -6.71 6.62
CA SER A 191 -4.99 -7.09 5.28
C SER A 191 -6.39 -6.58 4.93
N GLY A 192 -7.24 -6.40 5.93
CA GLY A 192 -8.65 -6.05 5.82
C GLY A 192 -9.59 -7.24 5.58
N PHE A 193 -9.11 -8.49 5.53
CA PHE A 193 -9.93 -9.64 5.09
C PHE A 193 -10.97 -10.15 6.11
N ALA A 194 -10.90 -9.71 7.36
CA ALA A 194 -11.88 -10.07 8.38
C ALA A 194 -12.10 -8.92 9.36
N ALA A 195 -13.28 -8.90 9.99
CA ALA A 195 -13.64 -7.93 11.03
C ALA A 195 -13.09 -8.34 12.42
N THR A 196 -11.77 -8.57 12.50
CA THR A 196 -11.06 -8.97 13.73
C THR A 196 -9.85 -8.08 13.96
N ALA A 197 -9.39 -7.94 15.21
CA ALA A 197 -8.31 -7.01 15.56
C ALA A 197 -7.01 -7.22 14.75
N ASP A 198 -6.69 -8.47 14.43
CA ASP A 198 -5.50 -8.88 13.68
C ASP A 198 -5.64 -8.77 12.15
N LYS A 199 -6.86 -8.56 11.62
CA LYS A 199 -7.12 -8.50 10.17
C LYS A 199 -7.81 -7.23 9.71
N GLY A 200 -8.59 -6.54 10.53
CA GLY A 200 -9.37 -5.37 10.12
C GLY A 200 -8.55 -4.09 10.13
N PHE A 201 -8.86 -3.18 9.20
CA PHE A 201 -8.25 -1.85 9.17
C PHE A 201 -8.76 -0.98 10.34
N ALA A 202 -7.93 -0.05 10.81
CA ALA A 202 -8.33 0.89 11.85
C ALA A 202 -9.18 2.03 11.28
N THR A 203 -8.80 2.54 10.11
CA THR A 203 -9.41 3.73 9.49
C THR A 203 -9.88 3.46 8.07
N VAL A 204 -10.87 4.24 7.62
CA VAL A 204 -11.36 4.17 6.24
C VAL A 204 -10.30 4.66 5.24
N GLN A 205 -9.57 5.73 5.58
CA GLN A 205 -8.49 6.23 4.74
C GLN A 205 -7.33 5.23 4.63
N GLY A 206 -6.96 4.57 5.74
CA GLY A 206 -5.96 3.52 5.76
C GLY A 206 -6.34 2.34 4.87
N ALA A 207 -7.60 1.89 4.94
CA ALA A 207 -8.12 0.85 4.06
C ALA A 207 -8.03 1.25 2.57
N ILE A 208 -8.49 2.44 2.20
CA ILE A 208 -8.42 2.95 0.81
C ILE A 208 -6.98 2.99 0.32
N ASN A 209 -6.05 3.53 1.13
CA ASN A 209 -4.64 3.64 0.78
C ASN A 209 -4.02 2.26 0.58
N ALA A 210 -4.20 1.34 1.54
CA ALA A 210 -3.64 0.01 1.51
C ALA A 210 -4.18 -0.83 0.33
N ILE A 211 -5.48 -0.77 0.06
CA ILE A 211 -6.11 -1.51 -1.05
C ILE A 211 -5.62 -0.94 -2.39
N SER A 212 -5.67 0.38 -2.56
CA SER A 212 -5.23 1.05 -3.80
C SER A 212 -3.75 0.82 -4.09
N SER A 213 -2.94 0.64 -3.04
CA SER A 213 -1.51 0.36 -3.13
C SER A 213 -1.17 -1.13 -3.18
N ARG A 214 -2.14 -2.06 -3.27
CA ARG A 214 -1.90 -3.52 -3.30
C ARG A 214 -2.58 -4.20 -4.49
N TYR A 215 -3.70 -3.65 -4.96
CA TYR A 215 -4.59 -4.37 -5.87
C TYR A 215 -5.03 -3.60 -7.11
N ILE A 216 -5.18 -4.32 -8.22
CA ILE A 216 -5.92 -3.90 -9.42
C ILE A 216 -7.21 -4.70 -9.48
N VAL A 217 -8.34 -4.01 -9.58
CA VAL A 217 -9.66 -4.65 -9.52
C VAL A 217 -10.54 -4.08 -10.63
N PRO A 218 -10.81 -4.85 -11.70
CA PRO A 218 -11.72 -4.43 -12.77
C PRO A 218 -13.20 -4.47 -12.37
N GLY A 219 -13.49 -4.81 -11.11
CA GLY A 219 -14.83 -4.83 -10.52
C GLY A 219 -14.95 -3.96 -9.28
N ILE A 220 -15.94 -4.28 -8.45
CA ILE A 220 -16.24 -3.54 -7.23
C ILE A 220 -15.40 -4.07 -6.06
N VAL A 221 -14.78 -3.15 -5.31
CA VAL A 221 -14.25 -3.43 -3.98
C VAL A 221 -15.22 -2.91 -2.94
N THR A 222 -15.65 -3.77 -2.03
CA THR A 222 -16.52 -3.41 -0.90
C THR A 222 -15.71 -3.17 0.36
N ILE A 223 -15.92 -2.04 1.03
CA ILE A 223 -15.42 -1.78 2.39
C ILE A 223 -16.62 -1.78 3.32
N ARG A 224 -16.64 -2.70 4.29
CA ARG A 224 -17.62 -2.72 5.39
C ARG A 224 -17.05 -2.06 6.62
N ILE A 225 -17.76 -1.06 7.13
CA ILE A 225 -17.36 -0.26 8.28
C ILE A 225 -18.20 -0.69 9.48
N SER A 226 -17.52 -1.07 10.57
CA SER A 226 -18.17 -1.41 11.83
C SER A 226 -18.72 -0.17 12.53
N ALA A 227 -19.57 -0.38 13.52
CA ALA A 227 -20.06 0.71 14.36
C ALA A 227 -18.89 1.46 15.02
N GLY A 228 -18.91 2.78 14.93
CA GLY A 228 -17.81 3.60 15.39
C GLY A 228 -17.85 5.02 14.85
N THR A 229 -16.86 5.82 15.27
CA THR A 229 -16.63 7.17 14.76
C THR A 229 -15.28 7.20 14.07
N TYR A 230 -15.27 7.67 12.83
CA TYR A 230 -14.12 7.68 11.94
C TYR A 230 -13.90 9.10 11.42
N ALA A 231 -12.66 9.44 11.13
CA ALA A 231 -12.34 10.71 10.49
C ALA A 231 -12.76 10.70 9.01
N GLY A 232 -12.87 11.88 8.41
CA GLY A 232 -13.14 12.01 6.98
C GLY A 232 -12.02 11.48 6.10
N PHE A 233 -12.39 11.10 4.88
CA PHE A 233 -11.51 10.40 3.96
C PHE A 233 -11.66 10.90 2.51
N ASN A 234 -10.62 10.65 1.72
CA ASN A 234 -10.54 10.92 0.30
C ASN A 234 -10.34 9.62 -0.47
N VAL A 235 -11.13 9.44 -1.53
CA VAL A 235 -10.98 8.35 -2.48
C VAL A 235 -10.40 8.91 -3.78
N PRO A 236 -9.09 8.75 -4.05
CA PRO A 236 -8.49 9.19 -5.30
C PRO A 236 -8.82 8.23 -6.46
N THR A 237 -8.54 8.66 -7.68
CA THR A 237 -8.45 7.74 -8.83
C THR A 237 -7.41 6.65 -8.54
N SER A 238 -7.73 5.40 -8.87
CA SER A 238 -6.84 4.25 -8.68
C SER A 238 -7.15 3.16 -9.72
N PHE A 239 -6.42 2.05 -9.67
CA PHE A 239 -6.71 0.85 -10.47
C PHE A 239 -7.86 0.01 -9.91
N ILE A 240 -8.68 0.58 -9.04
CA ILE A 240 -9.93 0.02 -8.55
C ILE A 240 -11.08 0.65 -9.35
N SER A 241 -11.80 -0.17 -10.12
CA SER A 241 -12.86 0.31 -11.01
C SER A 241 -14.01 0.98 -10.26
N ALA A 242 -14.42 0.43 -9.11
CA ALA A 242 -15.45 1.01 -8.27
C ALA A 242 -15.29 0.62 -6.80
N TRP A 243 -15.72 1.52 -5.92
CA TRP A 243 -15.78 1.32 -4.47
C TRP A 243 -17.22 1.24 -4.00
N ASP A 244 -17.49 0.30 -3.10
CA ASP A 244 -18.76 0.20 -2.39
C ASP A 244 -18.50 0.27 -0.88
N ILE A 245 -18.74 1.44 -0.29
CA ILE A 245 -18.39 1.75 1.09
C ILE A 245 -19.67 1.72 1.92
N ILE A 246 -19.78 0.71 2.78
CA ILE A 246 -21.02 0.35 3.47
C ILE A 246 -20.81 0.43 4.99
N GLY A 247 -21.61 1.25 5.67
CA GLY A 247 -21.79 1.24 7.12
C GLY A 247 -22.97 0.37 7.55
N ASN A 248 -23.86 0.92 8.37
CA ASN A 248 -25.11 0.27 8.78
C ASN A 248 -26.31 0.92 8.06
N THR A 249 -26.86 0.25 7.05
CA THR A 249 -28.00 0.75 6.26
C THR A 249 -29.33 0.77 7.02
N ALA A 250 -29.47 -0.04 8.06
CA ALA A 250 -30.65 -0.01 8.94
C ALA A 250 -30.58 1.13 9.97
N ASN A 251 -29.36 1.48 10.40
CA ASN A 251 -29.14 2.57 11.35
C ASN A 251 -27.83 3.33 11.04
N PRO A 252 -27.86 4.30 10.09
CA PRO A 252 -26.68 5.04 9.66
C PRO A 252 -25.93 5.74 10.80
N ALA A 253 -26.62 6.12 11.87
CA ALA A 253 -26.03 6.78 13.03
C ALA A 253 -25.03 5.92 13.82
N GLN A 254 -24.99 4.60 13.59
CA GLN A 254 -23.99 3.72 14.22
C GLN A 254 -22.60 3.84 13.57
N VAL A 255 -22.52 4.32 12.32
CA VAL A 255 -21.25 4.51 11.60
C VAL A 255 -21.11 5.98 11.26
N LYS A 256 -20.26 6.68 12.00
CA LYS A 256 -20.10 8.14 11.89
C LYS A 256 -18.81 8.51 11.18
N ILE A 257 -18.91 9.30 10.13
CA ILE A 257 -17.78 10.06 9.57
C ILE A 257 -17.84 11.46 10.15
N ASN A 258 -16.88 11.78 11.02
CA ASN A 258 -16.88 12.99 11.82
C ASN A 258 -15.59 13.81 11.60
N SER A 259 -15.70 14.87 10.80
CA SER A 259 -14.60 15.78 10.43
C SER A 259 -14.88 17.21 10.88
N LEU A 260 -14.97 17.46 12.18
CA LEU A 260 -15.37 18.78 12.73
C LEU A 260 -14.24 19.81 12.79
N THR A 261 -13.08 19.52 12.20
CA THR A 261 -11.95 20.45 12.12
C THR A 261 -11.38 20.47 10.71
N ALA A 262 -10.80 21.59 10.29
CA ALA A 262 -10.15 21.72 8.99
C ALA A 262 -8.86 20.87 8.85
N ALA A 263 -8.33 20.32 9.95
CA ALA A 263 -7.05 19.62 9.98
C ALA A 263 -7.08 18.25 9.28
N VAL A 264 -8.24 17.59 9.22
CA VAL A 264 -8.40 16.29 8.56
C VAL A 264 -9.22 16.46 7.29
N ASN A 265 -8.72 15.90 6.18
CA ASN A 265 -9.38 15.95 4.86
C ASN A 265 -9.84 17.37 4.46
N ASN A 266 -9.07 18.39 4.88
CA ASN A 266 -9.42 19.80 4.72
C ASN A 266 -10.84 20.12 5.22
N GLY A 267 -11.27 19.55 6.36
CA GLY A 267 -12.59 19.79 6.95
C GLY A 267 -13.76 19.03 6.31
N ARG A 268 -13.51 18.20 5.30
CA ARG A 268 -14.55 17.46 4.59
C ARG A 268 -14.82 16.11 5.20
N GLY A 269 -16.06 15.65 5.08
CA GLY A 269 -16.42 14.30 5.48
C GLY A 269 -15.86 13.32 4.46
N ILE A 270 -16.37 13.42 3.24
CA ILE A 270 -16.02 12.52 2.15
C ILE A 270 -15.63 13.34 0.93
N ARG A 271 -14.46 13.04 0.38
CA ARG A 271 -13.98 13.63 -0.86
C ARG A 271 -13.82 12.53 -1.91
N ASN A 272 -14.57 12.64 -3.00
CA ASN A 272 -14.28 11.86 -4.19
C ASN A 272 -13.32 12.66 -5.08
N GLY A 273 -12.13 12.11 -5.31
CA GLY A 273 -11.09 12.69 -6.15
C GLY A 273 -11.10 12.17 -7.59
N GLY A 274 -12.23 11.67 -8.09
CA GLY A 274 -12.39 11.19 -9.46
C GLY A 274 -12.70 9.69 -9.60
N ALA A 275 -12.97 8.98 -8.51
CA ALA A 275 -13.34 7.56 -8.52
C ALA A 275 -14.84 7.32 -8.78
N THR A 276 -15.21 6.06 -8.97
CA THR A 276 -16.61 5.59 -8.92
C THR A 276 -16.89 5.01 -7.55
N ILE A 277 -17.88 5.55 -6.83
CA ILE A 277 -18.15 5.21 -5.42
C ILE A 277 -19.65 5.04 -5.22
N THR A 278 -20.04 4.00 -4.49
CA THR A 278 -21.34 3.92 -3.81
C THR A 278 -21.10 4.00 -2.31
N LEU A 279 -21.84 4.87 -1.62
CA LEU A 279 -21.76 5.07 -0.18
C LEU A 279 -23.11 4.79 0.45
N SER A 280 -23.15 3.88 1.42
CA SER A 280 -24.40 3.48 2.07
C SER A 280 -24.31 3.36 3.59
N GLY A 281 -25.37 3.74 4.31
CA GLY A 281 -25.54 3.41 5.74
C GLY A 281 -24.63 4.17 6.69
N ILE A 282 -24.37 5.45 6.42
CA ILE A 282 -23.41 6.26 7.18
C ILE A 282 -24.04 7.59 7.62
N GLU A 283 -23.70 8.02 8.83
CA GLU A 283 -23.92 9.39 9.31
C GLU A 283 -22.67 10.25 9.07
N ILE A 284 -22.83 11.40 8.43
CA ILE A 284 -21.73 12.29 8.08
C ILE A 284 -21.93 13.62 8.82
N SER A 285 -20.88 14.10 9.47
CA SER A 285 -20.80 15.43 10.11
C SER A 285 -19.43 16.05 9.85
N SER A 286 -19.39 17.26 9.31
CA SER A 286 -18.14 17.85 8.78
C SER A 286 -18.04 19.35 9.03
N TYR A 287 -16.82 19.88 8.93
CA TYR A 287 -16.49 21.29 9.08
C TYR A 287 -16.75 22.10 7.82
N TYR A 288 -16.65 21.51 6.63
CA TYR A 288 -17.12 22.11 5.38
C TYR A 288 -18.17 21.19 4.76
N GLU A 289 -17.98 20.72 3.52
CA GLU A 289 -18.90 19.79 2.90
C GLU A 289 -18.89 18.43 3.61
N ASN A 290 -20.08 17.89 3.87
CA ASN A 290 -20.22 16.49 4.24
C ASN A 290 -19.71 15.61 3.10
N VAL A 291 -20.07 15.97 1.86
CA VAL A 291 -19.67 15.26 0.65
C VAL A 291 -19.24 16.25 -0.44
N SER A 292 -18.04 16.08 -0.97
CA SER A 292 -17.56 16.80 -2.16
C SER A 292 -17.17 15.82 -3.26
N ASN A 293 -17.75 15.96 -4.44
CA ASN A 293 -17.44 15.15 -5.61
C ASN A 293 -16.63 15.97 -6.63
N ILE A 294 -15.34 15.71 -6.78
CA ILE A 294 -14.44 16.47 -7.67
C ILE A 294 -14.11 15.58 -8.88
N GLY A 295 -15.05 15.51 -9.81
CA GLY A 295 -15.06 14.51 -10.90
C GLY A 295 -15.51 13.12 -10.44
N GLY A 296 -15.58 12.18 -11.39
CA GLY A 296 -16.02 10.80 -11.12
C GLY A 296 -17.54 10.67 -10.87
N ASN A 297 -17.93 9.48 -10.42
CA ASN A 297 -19.33 9.13 -10.15
C ASN A 297 -19.49 8.76 -8.68
N LEU A 298 -20.44 9.39 -7.99
CA LEU A 298 -20.72 9.12 -6.58
C LEU A 298 -22.21 8.83 -6.38
N THR A 299 -22.54 7.69 -5.80
CA THR A 299 -23.90 7.36 -5.40
C THR A 299 -24.00 7.42 -3.87
N LEU A 300 -24.94 8.22 -3.37
CA LEU A 300 -25.27 8.38 -1.96
C LEU A 300 -26.58 7.65 -1.67
N LYS A 301 -26.58 6.73 -0.71
CA LYS A 301 -27.76 5.91 -0.40
C LYS A 301 -27.93 5.68 1.09
N ASP A 302 -29.14 5.80 1.62
CA ASP A 302 -29.43 5.44 3.03
C ASP A 302 -28.50 6.15 4.04
N LEU A 303 -28.44 7.48 3.99
CA LEU A 303 -27.48 8.30 4.75
C LEU A 303 -28.15 9.27 5.72
N ASN A 304 -27.46 9.57 6.82
CA ASN A 304 -27.74 10.74 7.65
C ASN A 304 -26.72 11.84 7.34
N ILE A 305 -27.17 13.01 6.91
CA ILE A 305 -26.34 14.17 6.64
C ILE A 305 -26.66 15.22 7.69
N ASN A 306 -25.69 15.47 8.57
CA ASN A 306 -25.77 16.47 9.60
C ASN A 306 -24.77 17.59 9.32
N MET A 307 -25.25 18.83 9.25
CA MET A 307 -24.42 20.02 9.04
C MET A 307 -24.26 20.74 10.40
N PRO A 308 -23.27 20.36 11.23
CA PRO A 308 -23.20 20.82 12.61
C PRO A 308 -22.76 22.28 12.76
N LEU A 309 -22.20 22.90 11.72
CA LEU A 309 -21.59 24.22 11.76
C LEU A 309 -22.14 25.11 10.65
N THR A 310 -22.32 26.40 10.94
CA THR A 310 -22.68 27.41 9.94
C THR A 310 -21.49 27.71 9.04
N THR A 311 -21.40 27.04 7.90
CA THR A 311 -20.30 27.20 6.95
C THR A 311 -20.78 27.83 5.65
N ASP A 312 -19.87 28.41 4.88
CA ASP A 312 -20.13 28.97 3.54
C ASP A 312 -20.40 27.88 2.49
N ARG A 313 -20.06 26.63 2.79
CA ARG A 313 -20.19 25.48 1.89
C ARG A 313 -21.47 24.67 2.12
N GLY A 314 -21.91 23.98 1.07
CA GLY A 314 -23.09 23.11 1.08
C GLY A 314 -22.83 21.74 1.69
N ALA A 315 -23.89 21.00 2.03
CA ALA A 315 -23.79 19.66 2.59
C ALA A 315 -23.20 18.68 1.57
N VAL A 316 -23.74 18.68 0.34
CA VAL A 316 -23.31 17.84 -0.77
C VAL A 316 -23.06 18.72 -1.98
N ALA A 317 -21.82 18.73 -2.46
CA ALA A 317 -21.41 19.52 -3.61
C ALA A 317 -20.83 18.64 -4.72
N SER A 318 -21.28 18.88 -5.95
CA SER A 318 -20.69 18.26 -7.15
C SER A 318 -19.91 19.30 -7.95
N TYR A 319 -18.62 19.04 -8.15
CA TYR A 319 -17.66 19.83 -8.92
C TYR A 319 -17.20 19.01 -10.13
N GLY A 320 -17.86 19.20 -11.28
CA GLY A 320 -17.51 18.53 -12.55
C GLY A 320 -17.76 17.01 -12.64
N GLY A 321 -18.25 16.37 -11.58
CA GLY A 321 -18.64 14.96 -11.57
C GLY A 321 -20.15 14.75 -11.51
N ARG A 322 -20.58 13.49 -11.35
CA ARG A 322 -21.99 13.14 -11.15
C ARG A 322 -22.23 12.59 -9.76
N ILE A 323 -23.23 13.13 -9.06
CA ILE A 323 -23.77 12.57 -7.82
C ILE A 323 -25.18 12.04 -8.08
N ASN A 324 -25.45 10.80 -7.69
CA ASN A 324 -26.80 10.25 -7.63
C ASN A 324 -27.19 10.08 -6.15
N VAL A 325 -28.40 10.49 -5.78
CA VAL A 325 -28.91 10.42 -4.40
C VAL A 325 -30.15 9.54 -4.38
N TYR A 326 -30.08 8.41 -3.66
CA TYR A 326 -31.11 7.37 -3.61
C TYR A 326 -31.41 6.93 -2.16
N GLY A 327 -32.45 6.11 -1.99
CA GLY A 327 -32.83 5.56 -0.69
C GLY A 327 -33.27 6.62 0.30
N ASN A 328 -33.09 6.33 1.60
CA ASN A 328 -33.53 7.20 2.68
C ASN A 328 -32.42 8.18 3.08
N ILE A 329 -32.65 9.48 2.91
CA ILE A 329 -31.71 10.52 3.29
C ILE A 329 -32.31 11.36 4.42
N LYS A 330 -31.65 11.41 5.58
CA LYS A 330 -32.01 12.33 6.64
C LYS A 330 -31.10 13.55 6.59
N VAL A 331 -31.66 14.75 6.66
CA VAL A 331 -30.92 16.02 6.62
C VAL A 331 -31.21 16.83 7.88
N SER A 332 -30.17 17.24 8.60
CA SER A 332 -30.28 18.07 9.82
C SER A 332 -29.16 19.09 9.93
N GLY A 333 -29.31 20.05 10.84
CA GLY A 333 -28.31 21.07 11.13
C GLY A 333 -28.41 22.31 10.23
N ASN A 334 -27.35 23.12 10.21
CA ASN A 334 -27.32 24.41 9.55
C ASN A 334 -26.20 24.41 8.51
N GLY A 335 -26.50 24.72 7.25
CA GLY A 335 -25.49 24.77 6.18
C GLY A 335 -25.74 25.94 5.22
N SER A 336 -24.88 26.09 4.22
CA SER A 336 -25.12 27.07 3.13
C SER A 336 -26.23 26.57 2.21
N THR A 337 -26.09 25.32 1.77
CA THR A 337 -27.04 24.62 0.91
C THR A 337 -27.13 23.15 1.29
N PHE A 338 -28.21 22.46 0.92
CA PHE A 338 -28.23 21.00 1.02
C PHE A 338 -27.47 20.39 -0.15
N LEU A 339 -27.92 20.66 -1.38
CA LEU A 339 -27.27 20.20 -2.61
C LEU A 339 -26.78 21.40 -3.41
N ASP A 340 -25.53 21.34 -3.87
CA ASP A 340 -24.92 22.33 -4.75
C ASP A 340 -24.32 21.68 -6.00
N ALA A 341 -24.97 21.88 -7.15
CA ALA A 341 -24.43 21.48 -8.44
C ALA A 341 -23.64 22.66 -9.03
N THR A 342 -22.31 22.52 -9.14
CA THR A 342 -21.45 23.62 -9.59
C THR A 342 -20.32 23.14 -10.50
N GLN A 343 -19.68 24.06 -11.22
CA GLN A 343 -18.55 23.77 -12.11
C GLN A 343 -18.85 22.61 -13.07
N ASN A 344 -20.00 22.66 -13.75
CA ASN A 344 -20.52 21.59 -14.63
C ASN A 344 -20.81 20.25 -13.93
N GLY A 345 -20.83 20.22 -12.60
CA GLY A 345 -21.24 19.05 -11.83
C GLY A 345 -22.74 18.78 -11.96
N THR A 346 -23.11 17.50 -11.93
CA THR A 346 -24.50 17.05 -11.98
C THR A 346 -24.91 16.40 -10.66
N ILE A 347 -26.11 16.69 -10.18
CA ILE A 347 -26.75 16.00 -9.06
C ILE A 347 -28.12 15.48 -9.48
N GLN A 348 -28.38 14.19 -9.29
CA GLN A 348 -29.66 13.54 -9.57
C GLN A 348 -30.32 13.09 -8.25
N LEU A 349 -31.54 13.54 -8.01
CA LEU A 349 -32.42 13.08 -6.94
C LEU A 349 -33.47 12.14 -7.51
N GLY A 350 -33.32 10.85 -7.22
CA GLY A 350 -34.21 9.80 -7.72
C GLY A 350 -34.05 9.57 -9.22
N TYR A 351 -34.34 8.36 -9.68
CA TYR A 351 -34.35 8.03 -11.11
C TYR A 351 -35.35 6.92 -11.38
N ALA A 352 -36.17 7.08 -12.41
CA ALA A 352 -37.04 6.03 -12.89
C ALA A 352 -37.17 6.08 -14.40
N ASP A 353 -37.03 4.93 -15.04
CA ASP A 353 -37.38 4.70 -16.43
C ASP A 353 -38.21 3.40 -16.55
N ALA A 354 -38.37 2.88 -17.76
CA ALA A 354 -39.13 1.64 -18.00
C ALA A 354 -38.48 0.37 -17.42
N ALA A 355 -37.20 0.41 -17.05
CA ALA A 355 -36.41 -0.76 -16.64
C ALA A 355 -35.90 -0.69 -15.20
N VAL A 356 -35.62 0.51 -14.68
CA VAL A 356 -34.98 0.75 -13.39
C VAL A 356 -35.74 1.82 -12.63
N SER A 357 -35.97 1.58 -11.33
CA SER A 357 -36.51 2.56 -10.40
C SER A 357 -35.64 2.65 -9.15
N ASN A 358 -35.06 3.83 -8.93
CA ASN A 358 -34.22 4.18 -7.79
C ASN A 358 -34.89 5.33 -7.03
N PRO A 359 -35.79 5.03 -6.07
CA PRO A 359 -36.50 6.05 -5.32
C PRO A 359 -35.60 6.75 -4.30
N THR A 360 -35.99 7.97 -3.93
CA THR A 360 -35.31 8.81 -2.95
C THR A 360 -36.33 9.40 -1.99
N ALA A 361 -36.16 9.13 -0.70
CA ALA A 361 -36.95 9.72 0.36
C ALA A 361 -36.05 10.63 1.21
N ILE A 362 -36.31 11.94 1.19
CA ILE A 362 -35.52 12.93 1.93
C ILE A 362 -36.35 13.43 3.10
N ASN A 363 -35.83 13.30 4.32
CA ASN A 363 -36.45 13.83 5.52
C ASN A 363 -35.63 15.01 6.06
N PHE A 364 -36.22 16.22 6.00
CA PHE A 364 -35.65 17.43 6.55
C PHE A 364 -36.04 17.57 8.02
N ASN A 365 -35.11 17.24 8.91
CA ASN A 365 -35.30 17.27 10.35
C ASN A 365 -34.85 18.62 10.92
N GLY A 366 -35.59 19.68 10.58
CA GLY A 366 -35.33 21.03 11.07
C GLY A 366 -34.05 21.67 10.51
N ALA A 367 -33.63 21.30 9.30
CA ALA A 367 -32.44 21.85 8.67
C ALA A 367 -32.63 23.33 8.29
N SER A 368 -31.56 24.14 8.34
CA SER A 368 -31.58 25.52 7.88
C SER A 368 -30.48 25.81 6.85
N PHE A 369 -30.79 26.64 5.86
CA PHE A 369 -29.91 26.95 4.74
C PHE A 369 -29.77 28.45 4.54
N SER A 370 -28.54 28.96 4.69
CA SER A 370 -28.27 30.40 4.57
C SER A 370 -28.30 30.91 3.13
N SER A 371 -28.02 30.06 2.14
CA SER A 371 -28.12 30.37 0.72
C SER A 371 -29.43 29.87 0.13
N ALA A 372 -29.61 28.54 0.07
CA ALA A 372 -30.85 27.88 -0.37
C ALA A 372 -30.81 26.37 -0.09
N THR A 373 -31.95 25.72 0.03
CA THR A 373 -32.04 24.24 0.10
C THR A 373 -31.35 23.61 -1.11
N MET A 374 -31.73 23.99 -2.33
CA MET A 374 -31.09 23.52 -3.56
C MET A 374 -30.35 24.66 -4.28
N SER A 375 -29.14 24.40 -4.76
CA SER A 375 -28.35 25.35 -5.53
C SER A 375 -27.81 24.73 -6.81
N SER A 376 -27.83 25.52 -7.89
CA SER A 376 -27.15 25.17 -9.12
C SER A 376 -26.52 26.41 -9.74
N ASN A 377 -25.22 26.36 -10.03
CA ASN A 377 -24.48 27.49 -10.57
C ASN A 377 -23.32 27.05 -11.46
N SER A 378 -22.68 27.99 -12.16
CA SER A 378 -21.46 27.76 -12.94
C SER A 378 -21.60 26.57 -13.91
N GLY A 379 -22.72 26.53 -14.64
CA GLY A 379 -23.05 25.44 -15.58
C GLY A 379 -23.49 24.12 -14.92
N GLY A 380 -23.66 24.08 -13.59
CA GLY A 380 -24.13 22.89 -12.89
C GLY A 380 -25.56 22.48 -13.27
N SER A 381 -25.91 21.23 -12.99
CA SER A 381 -27.25 20.69 -13.24
C SER A 381 -27.77 19.87 -12.06
N LEU A 382 -28.98 20.20 -11.61
CA LEU A 382 -29.71 19.42 -10.62
C LEU A 382 -30.99 18.89 -11.25
N LEU A 383 -31.18 17.58 -11.17
CA LEU A 383 -32.33 16.87 -11.72
C LEU A 383 -33.08 16.22 -10.55
N ALA A 384 -34.37 16.52 -10.41
CA ALA A 384 -35.20 15.97 -9.35
C ALA A 384 -36.40 15.23 -9.93
N ALA A 385 -36.36 13.91 -9.96
CA ALA A 385 -37.37 13.08 -10.61
C ALA A 385 -38.63 12.96 -9.72
N PRO A 386 -39.72 13.70 -10.01
CA PRO A 386 -40.84 13.83 -9.07
C PRO A 386 -41.63 12.54 -8.87
N SER A 387 -41.59 11.60 -9.82
CA SER A 387 -42.31 10.31 -9.73
C SER A 387 -41.76 9.37 -8.66
N VAL A 388 -40.51 9.58 -8.22
CA VAL A 388 -39.82 8.70 -7.27
C VAL A 388 -39.07 9.47 -6.17
N LEU A 389 -39.28 10.79 -6.09
CA LEU A 389 -38.73 11.64 -5.05
C LEU A 389 -39.83 12.01 -4.05
N THR A 390 -39.62 11.66 -2.79
CA THR A 390 -40.47 12.11 -1.67
C THR A 390 -39.66 12.99 -0.74
N MET A 391 -40.20 14.15 -0.37
CA MET A 391 -39.57 15.06 0.60
C MET A 391 -40.54 15.29 1.76
N THR A 392 -40.05 15.14 2.99
CA THR A 392 -40.84 15.29 4.23
C THR A 392 -40.11 16.17 5.23
N GLY A 393 -40.82 16.63 6.26
CA GLY A 393 -40.27 17.52 7.29
C GLY A 393 -40.18 18.97 6.82
N SER A 394 -39.35 19.77 7.49
CA SER A 394 -39.25 21.22 7.27
C SER A 394 -37.81 21.67 7.12
N ALA A 395 -37.58 22.56 6.15
CA ALA A 395 -36.34 23.30 5.98
C ALA A 395 -36.59 24.81 6.08
N THR A 396 -35.67 25.54 6.71
CA THR A 396 -35.70 27.00 6.81
C THR A 396 -34.71 27.62 5.82
N GLY A 397 -35.07 28.72 5.19
CA GLY A 397 -34.27 29.40 4.17
C GLY A 397 -34.93 29.41 2.79
N LYS A 398 -34.16 29.78 1.77
CA LYS A 398 -34.62 29.87 0.39
C LYS A 398 -34.81 28.47 -0.21
N ARG A 399 -35.90 28.23 -0.97
CA ARG A 399 -36.16 26.91 -1.60
C ARG A 399 -35.09 26.49 -2.60
N TYR A 400 -34.71 27.43 -3.48
CA TYR A 400 -33.68 27.20 -4.47
C TYR A 400 -32.96 28.50 -4.84
N ASN A 401 -31.71 28.39 -5.28
CA ASN A 401 -30.96 29.47 -5.90
C ASN A 401 -30.27 28.96 -7.16
N VAL A 402 -30.68 29.46 -8.33
CA VAL A 402 -30.10 29.07 -9.61
C VAL A 402 -29.55 30.28 -10.36
N TYR A 403 -28.26 30.26 -10.69
CA TYR A 403 -27.58 31.41 -11.30
C TYR A 403 -26.38 30.99 -12.15
N SER A 404 -25.72 31.92 -12.85
CA SER A 404 -24.52 31.65 -13.66
C SER A 404 -24.68 30.44 -14.59
N ASN A 405 -25.76 30.44 -15.38
CA ASN A 405 -26.12 29.36 -16.31
C ASN A 405 -26.31 27.97 -15.67
N GLY A 406 -26.54 27.89 -14.35
CA GLY A 406 -26.96 26.67 -13.68
C GLY A 406 -28.39 26.26 -14.05
N THR A 407 -28.70 24.98 -13.88
CA THR A 407 -30.04 24.43 -14.10
C THR A 407 -30.53 23.63 -12.90
N ILE A 408 -31.79 23.82 -12.54
CA ILE A 408 -32.54 22.96 -11.62
C ILE A 408 -33.81 22.54 -12.34
N ASN A 409 -33.95 21.25 -12.63
CA ASN A 409 -35.09 20.69 -13.33
C ASN A 409 -35.90 19.79 -12.39
N THR A 410 -37.10 20.24 -12.07
CA THR A 410 -38.10 19.56 -11.24
C THR A 410 -39.18 18.88 -12.07
N TYR A 411 -39.05 18.92 -13.40
CA TYR A 411 -40.03 18.41 -14.36
C TYR A 411 -41.43 19.03 -14.16
N GLY A 412 -41.49 20.34 -13.93
CA GLY A 412 -42.74 21.06 -13.71
C GLY A 412 -43.31 20.96 -12.29
N GLY A 413 -42.48 20.61 -11.29
CA GLY A 413 -42.88 20.54 -9.88
C GLY A 413 -43.27 21.87 -9.24
N GLY A 414 -43.08 22.99 -9.95
CA GLY A 414 -43.45 24.33 -9.52
C GLY A 414 -42.48 24.97 -8.53
N ALA A 415 -42.67 26.26 -8.24
CA ALA A 415 -41.73 27.07 -7.42
C ALA A 415 -41.66 26.65 -5.95
N ASN A 416 -42.60 25.82 -5.48
CA ASN A 416 -42.69 25.32 -4.10
C ASN A 416 -42.23 23.87 -3.96
N PHE A 417 -41.68 23.27 -5.01
CA PHE A 417 -41.29 21.86 -5.03
C PHE A 417 -40.32 21.48 -3.90
N PHE A 418 -39.28 22.30 -3.69
CA PHE A 418 -38.32 22.10 -2.60
C PHE A 418 -38.77 22.82 -1.32
N PRO A 419 -38.46 22.27 -0.12
CA PRO A 419 -38.83 22.90 1.13
C PRO A 419 -38.01 24.18 1.39
N GLY A 420 -38.62 25.14 2.08
CA GLY A 420 -38.04 26.43 2.41
C GLY A 420 -39.11 27.45 2.80
N THR A 421 -38.74 28.34 3.72
CA THR A 421 -39.59 29.44 4.20
C THR A 421 -39.58 30.65 3.27
N THR A 422 -38.55 30.79 2.43
CA THR A 422 -38.36 31.92 1.52
C THR A 422 -38.44 31.47 0.05
N ALA A 423 -39.05 32.29 -0.81
CA ALA A 423 -39.20 32.00 -2.24
C ALA A 423 -37.84 31.85 -2.94
N GLY A 424 -37.73 30.90 -3.88
CA GLY A 424 -36.51 30.66 -4.65
C GLY A 424 -36.18 31.77 -5.64
N THR A 425 -34.94 31.79 -6.12
CA THR A 425 -34.44 32.80 -7.08
C THR A 425 -33.78 32.16 -8.30
N ALA A 426 -34.04 32.72 -9.46
CA ALA A 426 -33.34 32.44 -10.72
C ALA A 426 -32.77 33.76 -11.27
N SER A 427 -31.48 33.81 -11.60
CA SER A 427 -30.81 35.02 -12.10
C SER A 427 -29.64 34.67 -13.02
N SER A 428 -29.05 35.65 -13.72
CA SER A 428 -27.80 35.49 -14.49
C SER A 428 -27.77 34.23 -15.39
N GLY A 429 -28.84 34.03 -16.16
CA GLY A 429 -28.99 32.88 -17.07
C GLY A 429 -29.34 31.54 -16.41
N GLY A 430 -29.46 31.50 -15.08
CA GLY A 430 -29.91 30.32 -14.34
C GLY A 430 -31.38 29.98 -14.63
N GLN A 431 -31.69 28.69 -14.74
CA GLN A 431 -33.04 28.21 -15.06
C GLN A 431 -33.57 27.24 -14.00
N TYR A 432 -34.79 27.52 -13.53
CA TYR A 432 -35.58 26.63 -12.70
C TYR A 432 -36.76 26.15 -13.52
N LEU A 433 -36.86 24.84 -13.75
CA LEU A 433 -37.76 24.20 -14.70
C LEU A 433 -38.74 23.24 -14.03
#